data_AF-A0A392TRG6-F1
#
_entry.id   AF-A0A392TRG6-F1
#
_cell.length_a   1.000
_cell.length_b   1.000
_cell.length_c   1.000
_cell.angle_alpha   90.00
_cell.angle_beta   90.00
_cell.angle_gamma   90.00
#
_symmetry.space_group_name_H-M   'P 1'
#
loop_
_entity.id
_entity.type
_entity.pdbx_description
1 polymer ?
#
loop_
_entity_poly.entity_id
_entity_poly.type
_entity_poly.pdbx_seq_one_letter_code
_entity_poly.pdbx_strand_id
1 'polypeptide(L)' 'PILASGVGIRTVDVGAPQLSMHSIREMCAVDDVKYSYEHFKAFFQEFFHLDANIVVDI' A
#
# COMPACT_ATOMS: atom_id res chain seq x y z
N PRO A 1 -3.68 8.53 6.50
CA PRO A 1 -4.70 9.16 7.38
C PRO A 1 -5.05 10.65 7.09
N ILE A 2 -4.05 11.55 7.05
CA ILE A 2 -4.30 13.01 6.86
C ILE A 2 -4.98 13.30 5.52
N LEU A 3 -4.50 12.67 4.44
CA LEU A 3 -5.09 12.84 3.11
C LEU A 3 -6.52 12.32 3.06
N ALA A 4 -6.78 11.11 3.59
CA ALA A 4 -8.12 10.54 3.63
C ALA A 4 -9.15 11.50 4.26
N SER A 5 -8.81 12.13 5.39
CA SER A 5 -9.69 13.13 6.02
C SER A 5 -9.85 14.43 5.22
N GLY A 6 -8.82 14.81 4.44
CA GLY A 6 -8.84 16.04 3.65
C GLY A 6 -9.60 15.93 2.33
N VAL A 7 -9.60 14.74 1.70
CA VAL A 7 -10.20 14.53 0.37
C VAL A 7 -11.38 13.55 0.35
N GLY A 8 -11.65 12.83 1.45
CA GLY A 8 -12.75 11.87 1.53
C GLY A 8 -12.55 10.61 0.67
N ILE A 9 -11.31 10.30 0.28
CA ILE A 9 -10.97 9.13 -0.52
C ILE A 9 -10.60 7.96 0.40
N ARG A 10 -11.04 6.74 0.05
CA ARG A 10 -10.62 5.51 0.73
C ARG A 10 -9.12 5.30 0.56
N THR A 11 -8.38 5.17 1.65
CA THR A 11 -6.92 4.95 1.64
C THR A 11 -6.55 3.72 2.45
N VAL A 12 -5.55 2.99 1.99
CA VAL A 12 -4.83 1.96 2.76
C VAL A 12 -3.36 2.35 2.78
N ASP A 13 -2.75 2.37 3.96
CA ASP A 13 -1.32 2.61 4.12
C ASP A 13 -0.59 1.26 4.00
N VAL A 14 0.37 1.16 3.07
CA VAL A 14 1.19 -0.04 2.82
C VAL A 14 2.67 0.31 2.85
N GLY A 15 3.51 -0.63 3.25
CA GLY A 15 4.97 -0.45 3.27
C GLY A 15 5.72 -1.76 3.45
N ALA A 16 6.96 -1.78 2.97
CA ALA A 16 7.89 -2.89 3.16
C ALA A 16 8.36 -2.96 4.62
N PRO A 17 8.58 -4.17 5.18
CA PRO A 17 9.15 -4.31 6.51
C PRO A 17 10.59 -3.83 6.54
N GLN A 18 10.95 -3.14 7.62
CA GLN A 18 12.33 -2.71 7.87
C GLN A 18 12.69 -2.81 9.35
N LEU A 19 13.99 -2.90 9.63
CA LEU A 19 14.55 -2.88 10.97
C LEU A 19 15.30 -1.57 11.22
N SER A 20 15.28 -1.14 12.48
CA SER A 20 15.98 0.05 12.97
C SER A 20 15.49 1.36 12.34
N MET A 21 14.19 1.49 12.09
CA MET A 21 13.59 2.73 11.57
C MET A 21 14.04 3.93 12.40
N HIS A 22 14.47 5.00 11.74
CA HIS A 22 15.09 6.22 12.31
C HIS A 22 16.56 6.10 12.75
N SER A 23 17.23 4.98 12.48
CA SER A 23 18.69 4.86 12.62
C SER A 23 19.43 5.60 11.51
N ILE A 24 20.70 5.99 11.75
CA ILE A 24 21.61 6.46 10.69
C ILE A 24 21.85 5.38 9.61
N ARG A 25 21.59 4.12 9.94
CA ARG A 25 21.65 2.99 9.02
C ARG A 25 20.52 2.00 9.30
N GLU A 26 19.59 1.91 8.36
CA GLU A 26 18.43 1.00 8.37
C GLU A 26 18.75 -0.29 7.60
N MET A 27 17.89 -1.31 7.74
CA MET A 27 18.00 -2.59 7.03
C MET A 27 16.63 -3.07 6.56
N CYS A 28 16.55 -3.64 5.35
CA CYS A 28 15.36 -4.26 4.77
C CYS A 28 15.73 -5.49 3.94
N ALA A 29 14.75 -6.33 3.60
CA ALA A 29 15.00 -7.45 2.71
C ALA A 29 15.04 -6.99 1.24
N VAL A 30 15.91 -7.61 0.43
CA VAL A 30 16.04 -7.27 -0.99
C VAL A 30 14.76 -7.61 -1.76
N ASP A 31 14.10 -8.71 -1.39
CA ASP A 31 12.88 -9.19 -2.06
C ASP A 31 11.68 -8.26 -1.86
N ASP A 32 11.65 -7.47 -0.77
CA ASP A 32 10.53 -6.56 -0.49
C ASP A 32 10.36 -5.48 -1.57
N VAL A 33 11.44 -5.15 -2.29
CA VAL A 33 11.38 -4.22 -3.43
C VAL A 33 10.57 -4.84 -4.57
N LYS A 34 10.76 -6.14 -4.84
CA LYS A 34 10.03 -6.86 -5.88
C LYS A 34 8.55 -7.00 -5.50
N TYR A 35 8.26 -7.38 -4.26
CA TYR A 35 6.87 -7.50 -3.80
C TYR A 35 6.13 -6.16 -3.83
N SER A 36 6.80 -5.07 -3.44
CA SER A 36 6.22 -3.73 -3.52
C SER A 36 5.91 -3.34 -4.98
N TYR A 37 6.82 -3.64 -5.91
CA TYR A 37 6.60 -3.40 -7.34
C TYR A 37 5.41 -4.19 -7.88
N GLU A 38 5.36 -5.50 -7.61
CA GLU A 38 4.27 -6.37 -8.08
C GLU A 38 2.93 -5.95 -7.47
N HIS A 39 2.90 -5.55 -6.19
CA HIS A 39 1.71 -5.07 -5.51
C HIS A 39 1.15 -3.79 -6.17
N PHE A 40 1.98 -2.78 -6.39
CA PHE A 40 1.52 -1.54 -7.04
C PHE A 40 1.13 -1.77 -8.49
N LYS A 41 1.84 -2.64 -9.21
CA LYS A 41 1.47 -3.01 -10.58
C LYS A 41 0.09 -3.65 -10.62
N ALA A 42 -0.18 -4.63 -9.74
CA ALA A 42 -1.49 -5.28 -9.65
C ALA A 42 -2.59 -4.28 -9.27
N PHE A 43 -2.33 -3.37 -8.32
CA PHE A 43 -3.28 -2.31 -7.96
C PHE A 43 -3.68 -1.48 -9.19
N PHE A 44 -2.73 -0.99 -9.97
CA PHE A 44 -3.06 -0.18 -11.16
C PHE A 44 -3.72 -0.97 -12.29
N GLN A 45 -3.54 -2.29 -12.35
CA GLN A 45 -4.09 -3.13 -13.41
C GLN A 45 -5.46 -3.74 -13.06
N GLU A 46 -5.69 -4.07 -11.80
CA GLU A 46 -6.81 -4.96 -11.39
C GLU A 46 -7.80 -4.29 -10.44
N PHE A 47 -7.43 -3.19 -9.77
CA PHE A 47 -8.23 -2.60 -8.70
C PHE A 47 -9.66 -2.22 -9.13
N PHE A 48 -9.83 -1.64 -10.32
CA PHE A 48 -11.16 -1.24 -10.80
C PHE A 48 -12.12 -2.43 -10.95
N HIS A 49 -11.61 -3.58 -11.38
CA HIS A 49 -12.41 -4.80 -11.49
C HIS A 49 -12.74 -5.37 -10.12
N LEU A 50 -11.80 -5.31 -9.17
CA LEU A 50 -12.02 -5.77 -7.81
C LEU A 50 -13.05 -4.90 -7.09
N ASP A 51 -12.92 -3.57 -7.17
CA ASP A 51 -13.78 -2.61 -6.46
C ASP A 51 -15.24 -2.71 -6.92
N ALA A 52 -15.48 -2.97 -8.20
CA ALA A 52 -16.83 -3.18 -8.73
C ALA A 52 -17.55 -4.42 -8.15
N ASN A 53 -16.80 -5.38 -7.61
CA ASN A 53 -17.33 -6.62 -7.05
C ASN A 53 -17.43 -6.61 -5.51
N ILE A 54 -17.09 -5.49 -4.86
CA ILE A 54 -17.10 -5.36 -3.40
C ILE A 54 -18.28 -4.49 -2.99
N VAL A 55 -19.16 -5.04 -2.15
CA VAL A 55 -20.24 -4.29 -1.47
C VAL A 55 -19.88 -4.18 0.01
N VAL A 56 -19.81 -2.94 0.49
CA VAL A 56 -19.52 -2.59 1.88
C VAL A 56 -20.51 -1.52 2.34
N ASP A 57 -20.84 -1.54 3.63
CA ASP A 57 -21.79 -0.64 4.31
C ASP A 57 -23.22 -0.72 3.74
N ILE A 58 -24.05 -1.60 4.32
CA ILE A 58 -25.50 -1.76 4.06
C ILE A 58 -26.29 -1.03 5.15
#